data_AF-A0A7K0G544-F1
#
_entry.id   AF-A0A7K0G544-F1
#
_cell.length_a   1.000
_cell.length_b   1.000
_cell.length_c   1.000
_cell.angle_alpha   90.00
_cell.angle_beta   90.00
_cell.angle_gamma   90.00
#
_symmetry.space_group_name_H-M   'P 1'
#
loop_
_entity.id
_entity.type
_entity.pdbx_description
1 polymer ?
#
loop_
_entity_poly.entity_id
_entity_poly.type
_entity_poly.pdbx_seq_one_letter_code
_entity_poly.pdbx_strand_id
1 'polypeptide(L)'
;MAHQVVEQCCIALIRVHLAYRSDIHNLYRQLRLCESFSPAPSSLFLSGSEEEKRLFDIMVKSYSAARYKDDFKVEQADAEQIFTRVSTFLKLTEIICGEKINFLATAAESYTQLKKEREVVYGG
;
A
#
# COMPACT_ATOMS: atom_id res chain seq x y z
N MET A 1 5.27 -0.37 15.46
CA MET A 1 5.99 -0.74 14.22
C MET A 1 5.02 -1.21 13.12
N ALA A 2 4.15 -2.19 13.37
CA ALA A 2 3.16 -2.71 12.42
C ALA A 2 2.39 -1.62 11.64
N HIS A 3 1.80 -0.65 12.34
CA HIS A 3 1.11 0.49 11.72
C HIS A 3 1.97 1.23 10.68
N GLN A 4 3.22 1.56 11.02
CA GLN A 4 4.11 2.31 10.14
C GLN A 4 4.45 1.52 8.88
N VAL A 5 4.59 0.19 8.98
CA VAL A 5 4.83 -0.66 7.81
C VAL A 5 3.65 -0.56 6.83
N VAL A 6 2.42 -0.71 7.33
CA VAL A 6 1.22 -0.61 6.47
C VAL A 6 1.06 0.80 5.90
N GLU A 7 1.33 1.85 6.68
CA GLU A 7 1.30 3.25 6.22
C GLU A 7 2.30 3.48 5.09
N GLN A 8 3.55 3.05 5.24
CA GLN A 8 4.58 3.21 4.21
C GLN A 8 4.26 2.40 2.95
N CYS A 9 3.71 1.19 3.10
CA CYS A 9 3.25 0.39 1.98
C CYS A 9 2.11 1.08 1.21
N CYS A 10 1.13 1.67 1.90
CA CYS A 10 0.08 2.44 1.25
C CYS A 10 0.64 3.66 0.50
N ILE A 11 1.57 4.40 1.12
CA ILE A 11 2.24 5.53 0.47
C ILE A 11 2.96 5.08 -0.81
N ALA A 12 3.66 3.95 -0.78
CA ALA A 12 4.34 3.40 -1.95
C ALA A 12 3.35 3.05 -3.07
N LEU A 13 2.29 2.30 -2.74
CA LEU A 13 1.23 1.94 -3.69
C LEU A 13 0.62 3.18 -4.36
N ILE A 14 0.21 4.17 -3.57
CA ILE A 14 -0.39 5.41 -4.06
C ILE A 14 0.58 6.16 -4.98
N ARG A 15 1.86 6.27 -4.60
CA ARG A 15 2.86 6.97 -5.42
C ARG A 15 3.11 6.26 -6.76
N VAL A 16 3.26 4.94 -6.74
CA VAL A 16 3.57 4.16 -7.95
C VAL A 16 2.38 4.14 -8.91
N HIS A 17 1.15 4.03 -8.39
CA HIS A 17 -0.04 3.89 -9.24
C HIS A 17 -0.64 5.23 -9.69
N LEU A 18 -0.60 6.26 -8.83
CA LEU A 18 -1.29 7.52 -9.08
C LEU A 18 -0.32 8.70 -9.31
N ALA A 19 1.00 8.48 -9.19
CA ALA A 19 2.00 9.55 -9.17
C ALA A 19 1.67 10.65 -8.14
N TYR A 20 0.94 10.29 -7.09
CA TYR A 20 0.41 11.21 -6.09
C TYR A 20 1.14 11.07 -4.77
N ARG A 21 1.53 12.20 -4.17
CA ARG A 21 2.08 12.24 -2.81
C ARG A 21 0.94 12.48 -1.83
N SER A 22 0.44 11.40 -1.23
CA SER A 22 -0.52 11.48 -0.13
C SER A 22 0.13 12.10 1.12
N ASP A 23 -0.55 13.07 1.72
CA ASP A 23 -0.31 13.66 3.04
C ASP A 23 -1.30 13.11 4.10
N ILE A 24 -2.10 12.11 3.73
CA ILE A 24 -3.08 11.47 4.61
C ILE A 24 -2.36 10.48 5.51
N HIS A 25 -2.42 10.69 6.83
CA HIS A 25 -1.89 9.76 7.83
C HIS A 25 -2.94 8.78 8.39
N ASN A 26 -4.20 8.93 7.99
CA ASN A 26 -5.27 8.01 8.40
C ASN A 26 -5.23 6.75 7.53
N LEU A 27 -4.86 5.62 8.15
CA LEU A 27 -4.65 4.35 7.46
C LEU A 27 -5.90 3.84 6.73
N TYR A 28 -7.09 4.02 7.31
CA TYR A 28 -8.35 3.63 6.69
C TYR A 28 -8.65 4.44 5.42
N ARG A 29 -8.33 5.75 5.40
CA ARG A 29 -8.44 6.58 4.20
C ARG A 29 -7.38 6.22 3.15
N GLN A 30 -6.15 5.89 3.57
CA GLN A 30 -5.12 5.42 2.65
C GLN A 30 -5.50 4.10 1.96
N LEU A 31 -6.00 3.12 2.72
CA LEU A 31 -6.45 1.84 2.17
C LEU A 31 -7.59 2.01 1.17
N ARG A 32 -8.57 2.89 1.45
CA ARG A 32 -9.63 3.22 0.49
C ARG A 32 -9.13 3.95 -0.75
N LEU A 33 -8.09 4.78 -0.62
CA LEU A 33 -7.48 5.39 -1.80
C LEU A 33 -6.82 4.32 -2.67
N CYS A 34 -6.25 3.26 -2.09
CA CYS A 34 -5.72 2.14 -2.85
C CYS A 34 -6.79 1.43 -3.71
N GLU A 35 -8.05 1.42 -3.27
CA GLU A 35 -9.17 0.83 -4.02
C GLU A 35 -9.40 1.47 -5.38
N SER A 36 -8.89 2.69 -5.62
CA SER A 36 -9.00 3.34 -6.92
C SER A 36 -8.19 2.65 -8.01
N PHE A 37 -7.23 1.78 -7.64
CA PHE A 37 -6.42 1.01 -8.58
C PHE A 37 -6.34 -0.49 -8.25
N SER A 38 -6.61 -0.90 -7.01
CA SER A 38 -6.70 -2.32 -6.65
C SER A 38 -7.49 -2.52 -5.35
N PRO A 39 -8.45 -3.47 -5.30
CA PRO A 39 -9.14 -3.83 -4.06
C PRO A 39 -8.31 -4.76 -3.16
N ALA A 40 -7.21 -5.35 -3.65
CA ALA A 40 -6.42 -6.33 -2.91
C ALA A 40 -5.78 -5.79 -1.61
N PRO A 41 -5.28 -4.52 -1.56
CA PRO A 41 -4.77 -3.95 -0.32
C PRO A 41 -5.85 -3.81 0.77
N SER A 42 -7.06 -3.36 0.42
CA SER A 42 -8.12 -3.20 1.40
C SER A 42 -8.70 -4.54 1.85
N SER A 43 -8.79 -5.54 0.96
CA SER A 43 -9.31 -6.86 1.32
C SER A 43 -8.49 -7.61 2.37
N LEU A 44 -7.19 -7.32 2.53
CA LEU A 44 -6.36 -7.94 3.58
C LEU A 44 -6.68 -7.44 5.00
N PHE A 45 -7.33 -6.28 5.13
CA PHE A 45 -7.62 -5.66 6.43
C PHE A 45 -9.11 -5.37 6.65
N LEU A 46 -9.89 -5.23 5.57
CA LEU A 46 -11.26 -4.72 5.56
C LEU A 46 -12.24 -5.69 4.87
N SER A 47 -11.88 -6.96 4.68
CA SER A 47 -12.72 -8.00 4.04
C SER A 47 -14.06 -8.25 4.72
N GLY A 48 -14.28 -7.72 5.92
CA GLY A 48 -15.61 -7.58 6.51
C GLY A 48 -15.86 -8.46 7.72
N SER A 49 -14.93 -9.33 8.12
CA SER A 49 -15.08 -10.07 9.38
C SER A 49 -14.88 -9.14 10.59
N GLU A 50 -15.64 -9.37 11.65
CA GLU A 50 -15.51 -8.61 12.91
C GLU A 50 -14.12 -8.78 13.53
N GLU A 51 -13.51 -9.95 13.36
CA GLU A 51 -12.16 -10.25 13.84
C GLU A 51 -11.08 -9.45 13.09
N GLU A 52 -11.24 -9.24 11.78
CA GLU A 52 -10.33 -8.40 11.01
C GLU A 52 -10.38 -6.94 11.43
N LYS A 53 -11.59 -6.41 11.62
CA LYS A 53 -11.78 -5.06 12.13
C LYS A 53 -11.17 -4.92 13.52
N ARG A 54 -11.37 -5.90 14.41
CA ARG A 54 -10.79 -5.91 15.76
C ARG A 54 -9.26 -5.84 15.72
N LEU A 55 -8.62 -6.72 14.93
CA LEU A 55 -7.16 -6.76 14.81
C LEU A 55 -6.60 -5.50 14.13
N PHE A 56 -7.30 -4.95 13.14
CA PHE A 56 -6.92 -3.68 12.51
C PHE A 56 -6.99 -2.52 13.52
N ASP A 57 -8.06 -2.46 14.33
CA ASP A 57 -8.23 -1.48 15.40
C ASP A 57 -7.12 -1.58 16.45
N ILE A 58 -6.74 -2.80 16.86
CA ILE A 58 -5.63 -3.04 17.78
C ILE A 58 -4.32 -2.52 17.17
N MET A 59 -4.05 -2.83 15.91
CA MET A 59 -2.86 -2.35 15.21
C MET A 59 -2.82 -0.82 15.15
N VAL A 60 -3.93 -0.15 14.81
CA VAL A 60 -4.00 1.32 14.74
C VAL A 60 -3.85 1.95 16.13
N LYS A 61 -4.53 1.41 17.15
CA LYS A 61 -4.43 1.89 18.54
C LYS A 61 -3.02 1.69 19.10
N SER A 62 -2.31 0.64 18.71
CA SER A 62 -0.93 0.39 19.16
C SER A 62 0.04 1.52 18.78
N TYR A 63 -0.22 2.26 17.69
CA TYR A 63 0.63 3.38 17.27
C TYR A 63 0.53 4.59 18.21
N SER A 64 -0.67 4.90 18.69
CA SER A 64 -0.92 6.03 19.59
C SER A 64 -0.77 5.65 21.07
N ALA A 65 -1.21 4.45 21.47
CA ALA A 65 -1.18 4.00 22.86
C ALA A 65 0.22 3.68 23.37
N ALA A 66 1.10 3.09 22.53
CA ALA A 66 2.47 2.76 22.92
C ALA A 66 3.35 3.97 23.30
N ARG A 67 2.90 5.20 23.01
CA ARG A 67 3.60 6.44 23.38
C ARG A 67 3.01 7.14 24.61
N TYR A 68 1.80 6.80 25.05
CA TYR A 68 1.06 7.61 26.03
C TYR A 68 0.26 6.82 27.07
N LYS A 69 0.18 5.48 26.99
CA LYS A 69 -0.54 4.65 27.97
C LYS A 69 0.25 3.38 28.33
N ASP A 70 0.67 3.29 29.59
CA ASP A 70 1.38 2.12 30.14
C ASP A 70 0.50 0.85 30.23
N ASP A 71 -0.82 0.96 30.06
CA ASP A 71 -1.77 -0.15 30.21
C ASP A 71 -2.14 -0.87 28.90
N PHE A 72 -1.53 -0.52 27.77
CA PHE A 72 -1.87 -1.17 26.49
C PHE A 72 -1.25 -2.56 26.39
N LYS A 73 -2.00 -3.58 26.81
CA LYS A 73 -1.64 -4.99 26.66
C LYS A 73 -2.30 -5.56 25.40
N VAL A 74 -1.47 -6.12 24.51
CA VAL A 74 -1.92 -6.92 23.36
C VAL A 74 -1.63 -8.37 23.68
N GLU A 75 -2.62 -9.24 23.47
CA GLU A 75 -2.41 -10.67 23.61
C GLU A 75 -1.40 -11.16 22.56
N GLN A 76 -0.53 -12.10 22.93
CA GLN A 76 0.50 -12.60 22.01
C GLN A 76 -0.11 -13.16 20.72
N ALA A 77 -1.23 -13.89 20.81
CA ALA A 77 -1.93 -14.44 19.66
C ALA A 77 -2.40 -13.33 18.69
N ASP A 78 -2.89 -12.21 19.20
CA ASP A 78 -3.29 -11.06 18.39
C ASP A 78 -2.09 -10.39 17.71
N ALA A 79 -0.98 -10.26 18.44
CA ALA A 79 0.25 -9.69 17.91
C ALA A 79 0.83 -10.55 16.75
N GLU A 80 0.82 -11.87 16.89
CA GLU A 80 1.25 -12.81 15.86
C GLU A 80 0.36 -12.75 14.61
N GLN A 81 -0.96 -12.66 14.79
CA GLN A 81 -1.90 -12.50 13.68
C GLN A 81 -1.70 -11.16 12.95
N ILE A 82 -1.53 -10.06 13.70
CA ILE A 82 -1.23 -8.74 13.11
C ILE A 82 0.08 -8.80 12.33
N PHE A 83 1.14 -9.38 12.90
CA PHE A 83 2.44 -9.49 12.24
C PHE A 83 2.35 -10.30 10.94
N THR A 84 1.64 -11.43 10.96
CA THR A 84 1.41 -12.26 9.78
C THR A 84 0.71 -11.47 8.67
N ARG A 85 -0.35 -10.73 9.01
CA ARG A 85 -1.09 -9.90 8.04
C ARG A 85 -0.25 -8.77 7.47
N VAL A 86 0.50 -8.06 8.31
CA VAL A 86 1.40 -6.99 7.87
C VAL A 86 2.47 -7.53 6.94
N SER A 87 3.02 -8.71 7.23
CA SER A 87 4.00 -9.39 6.37
C SER A 87 3.41 -9.78 5.01
N THR A 88 2.17 -10.26 4.99
CA THR A 88 1.43 -10.52 3.74
C THR A 88 1.17 -9.24 2.95
N PHE A 89 0.80 -8.15 3.62
CA PHE A 89 0.57 -6.86 2.99
C PHE A 89 1.84 -6.27 2.36
N LEU A 90 2.98 -6.43 3.03
CA LEU A 90 4.28 -6.02 2.49
C LEU A 90 4.60 -6.76 1.19
N LYS A 91 4.47 -8.09 1.17
CA LYS A 91 4.68 -8.90 -0.03
C LYS A 91 3.74 -8.53 -1.17
N LEU A 92 2.45 -8.32 -0.86
CA LEU A 92 1.47 -7.86 -1.84
C LEU A 92 1.89 -6.51 -2.45
N THR A 93 2.37 -5.60 -1.60
CA THR A 93 2.83 -4.28 -2.02
C THR A 93 4.03 -4.37 -2.97
N GLU A 94 5.01 -5.22 -2.66
CA GLU A 94 6.17 -5.46 -3.53
C GLU A 94 5.74 -5.97 -4.91
N ILE A 95 4.82 -6.93 -4.96
CA ILE A 95 4.29 -7.49 -6.21
C ILE A 95 3.58 -6.41 -7.03
N ILE A 96 2.57 -5.75 -6.44
CA ILE A 96 1.74 -4.77 -7.15
C ILE A 96 2.58 -3.59 -7.66
N CYS A 97 3.47 -3.06 -6.83
CA CYS A 97 4.37 -1.98 -7.24
C CYS A 97 5.34 -2.43 -8.34
N GLY A 98 5.92 -3.62 -8.20
CA GLY A 98 6.85 -4.17 -9.19
C GLY A 98 6.20 -4.34 -10.56
N GLU A 99 4.99 -4.90 -10.61
CA GLU A 99 4.20 -5.03 -11.84
C GLU A 99 3.94 -3.68 -12.50
N LYS A 100 3.52 -2.68 -11.71
CA LYS A 100 3.22 -1.34 -12.24
C LYS A 100 4.48 -0.63 -12.75
N ILE A 101 5.60 -0.74 -12.05
CA ILE A 101 6.88 -0.15 -12.46
C ILE A 101 7.34 -0.78 -13.79
N ASN A 102 7.29 -2.10 -13.89
CA ASN A 102 7.67 -2.80 -15.12
C ASN A 102 6.78 -2.40 -16.30
N PHE A 103 5.47 -2.33 -16.08
CA PHE A 103 4.52 -1.84 -17.09
C PHE A 103 4.86 -0.43 -17.57
N LEU A 104 5.15 0.49 -16.64
CA LEU A 104 5.51 1.88 -16.97
C LEU A 104 6.84 1.97 -17.73
N ALA A 105 7.83 1.14 -17.37
CA ALA A 105 9.12 1.09 -18.07
C ALA A 105 8.95 0.66 -19.54
N THR A 106 8.21 -0.43 -19.79
CA THR A 106 7.93 -0.91 -21.15
C THR A 106 7.14 0.12 -21.97
N ALA A 107 6.16 0.79 -21.35
CA ALA A 107 5.40 1.85 -22.00
C ALA A 107 6.29 3.05 -22.39
N ALA A 108 7.23 3.45 -21.54
CA ALA A 108 8.17 4.54 -21.81
C ALA A 108 9.13 4.22 -22.97
N GLU A 109 9.61 2.98 -23.05
CA GLU A 109 10.44 2.51 -24.16
C GLU A 109 9.67 2.56 -25.49
N SER A 110 8.43 2.07 -25.47
CA SER A 110 7.55 2.05 -26.65
C SER A 110 7.26 3.46 -27.16
N TYR A 111 6.97 4.40 -26.25
CA TYR A 111 6.78 5.82 -26.59
C TYR A 111 8.04 6.44 -27.21
N THR A 112 9.23 6.09 -26.69
CA THR A 112 10.51 6.59 -27.21
C THR A 112 10.78 6.09 -28.63
N GLN A 113 10.45 4.84 -28.94
CA GLN A 113 10.60 4.28 -30.29
C GLN A 113 9.66 4.98 -31.30
N LEU A 114 8.37 5.10 -30.96
CA LEU A 114 7.38 5.77 -31.82
C LEU A 114 7.74 7.24 -32.10
N LYS A 115 8.33 7.94 -31.12
CA LYS A 115 8.79 9.32 -31.30
C LYS A 115 9.92 9.40 -32.32
N LYS A 116 10.92 8.50 -32.25
CA LYS A 116 12.03 8.44 -33.21
C LYS A 116 11.54 8.14 -34.63
N GLU A 117 10.62 7.19 -34.78
CA GLU A 117 10.05 6.85 -36.09
C GLU A 117 9.31 8.03 -36.71
N ARG A 118 8.54 8.80 -35.93
CA ARG A 118 7.87 10.01 -36.42
C ARG A 118 8.84 11.11 -36.83
N GLU A 119 9.92 11.33 -36.07
CA GLU A 119 10.93 12.34 -36.40
C GLU A 119 11.69 11.99 -37.70
N VAL A 120 11.91 10.70 -37.98
CA VAL A 120 12.52 10.24 -39.23
C VAL A 120 11.57 10.42 -40.44
N VAL A 121 10.26 10.24 -40.25
CA VAL A 121 9.25 10.30 -41.34
C VAL A 121 8.93 11.74 -41.76
N TYR A 122 8.96 12.71 -40.86
CA TYR A 122 8.56 14.11 -41.13
C TYR A 122 9.74 15.11 -41.15
N GLY A 123 10.97 14.64 -40.99
CA GLY A 123 12.19 15.47 -40.94
C GLY A 123 13.04 15.47 -42.21
N GLY A 124 12.55 14.90 -43.33
CA GLY A 124 13.26 14.80 -44.62
C GLY A 124 12.66 15.69 -45.70
#